data_AF-A0A932BKP5-F1
#
_entry.id   AF-A0A932BKP5-F1
#
_cell.length_a   1.000
_cell.length_b   1.000
_cell.length_c   1.000
_cell.angle_alpha   90.00
_cell.angle_beta   90.00
_cell.angle_gamma   90.00
#
_symmetry.space_group_name_H-M   'P 1'
#
loop_
_entity.id
_entity.type
_entity.pdbx_description
1 polymer ?
#
loop_
_entity_poly.entity_id
_entity_poly.type
_entity_poly.pdbx_seq_one_letter_code
_entity_poly.pdbx_strand_id
1 'polypeptide(L)' 'MGTLAEIEAAVEALTQGQKEELFLFLATRLRAGTSELPPPREFSREQLERWIADDEAGYLRFRAGR' A
#
# COMPACT_ATOMS: atom_id res chain seq x y z
N MET A 1 15.34 24.37 -0.55
CA MET A 1 14.94 22.95 -0.56
C MET A 1 14.60 22.60 0.87
N GLY A 2 13.38 22.18 1.15
CA GLY A 2 13.04 21.73 2.51
C GLY A 2 13.78 20.43 2.81
N THR A 3 14.34 20.29 4.01
CA THR A 3 14.94 19.02 4.44
C THR A 3 13.84 18.01 4.76
N LEU A 4 14.14 16.69 4.76
CA LEU A 4 13.16 15.67 5.15
C LEU A 4 12.61 15.94 6.56
N ALA A 5 13.49 16.36 7.49
CA ALA A 5 13.11 16.71 8.85
C ALA A 5 12.12 17.89 8.92
N GLU A 6 12.26 18.89 8.04
CA GLU A 6 11.31 20.00 7.96
C GLU A 6 9.93 19.56 7.44
N ILE A 7 9.91 18.62 6.49
CA ILE A 7 8.67 18.05 5.97
C ILE A 7 7.97 17.22 7.05
N GLU A 8 8.71 16.39 7.78
CA GLU A 8 8.16 15.60 8.90
C GLU A 8 7.57 16.50 9.99
N ALA A 9 8.31 17.54 10.40
CA ALA A 9 7.81 18.51 11.38
C ALA A 9 6.54 19.24 10.89
N ALA A 10 6.48 19.59 9.61
CA ALA A 10 5.29 20.21 9.03
C ALA A 10 4.09 19.26 8.98
N VAL A 11 4.32 17.97 8.70
CA VAL A 11 3.27 16.94 8.70
C VAL A 11 2.73 16.72 10.11
N GLU A 12 3.57 16.77 11.16
CA GLU A 12 3.10 16.60 12.53
C GLU A 12 2.19 17.73 13.03
N ALA A 13 2.31 18.93 12.45
CA ALA A 13 1.43 20.06 12.76
C ALA A 13 0.03 19.94 12.10
N LEU A 14 -0.17 18.99 11.19
CA LEU A 14 -1.44 18.83 10.47
C LEU A 14 -2.50 18.10 11.31
N THR A 15 -3.76 18.50 11.14
CA THR A 15 -4.90 17.73 11.64
C THR A 15 -5.04 16.41 10.88
N GLN A 16 -5.76 15.43 11.46
CA GLN A 16 -5.97 14.13 10.84
C GLN A 16 -6.57 14.22 9.42
N GLY A 17 -7.58 15.08 9.21
CA GLY A 17 -8.19 15.26 7.89
C GLY A 17 -7.22 15.88 6.86
N GLN A 18 -6.34 16.79 7.30
CA GLN A 18 -5.31 17.37 6.42
C GLN A 18 -4.22 16.35 6.08
N LYS A 19 -3.88 15.43 6.99
CA LYS A 19 -2.96 14.32 6.71
C LYS A 19 -3.56 13.38 5.64
N GLU A 20 -4.86 13.08 5.73
CA GLU A 20 -5.58 12.26 4.75
C GLU A 20 -5.63 12.93 3.36
N GLU A 21 -5.94 14.22 3.30
CA GLU A 21 -5.95 15.00 2.06
C GLU A 21 -4.55 15.08 1.41
N LEU A 22 -3.51 15.30 2.22
CA LEU A 22 -2.13 15.29 1.77
C LEU A 22 -1.74 13.93 1.18
N PHE A 23 -2.15 12.84 1.82
CA PHE A 23 -1.89 11.48 1.33
C PHE A 23 -2.52 11.24 -0.05
N LEU A 24 -3.78 11.63 -0.24
CA LEU A 24 -4.48 11.53 -1.52
C LEU A 24 -3.81 12.38 -2.62
N PHE A 25 -3.42 13.60 -2.27
CA PHE A 25 -2.71 14.49 -3.18
C PHE A 25 -1.38 13.87 -3.65
N LEU A 26 -0.57 13.37 -2.71
CA LEU A 26 0.70 12.72 -3.01
C LEU A 26 0.50 11.45 -3.86
N ALA A 27 -0.45 10.59 -3.52
CA ALA A 27 -0.76 9.40 -4.29
C ALA A 27 -1.17 9.72 -5.73
N THR A 28 -2.00 10.74 -5.93
CA THR A 28 -2.42 11.19 -7.27
C THR A 28 -1.24 11.69 -8.08
N ARG A 29 -0.35 12.47 -7.44
CA ARG A 29 0.80 13.07 -8.13
C ARG A 29 1.93 12.07 -8.38
N LEU A 30 2.10 11.07 -7.53
CA LEU A 30 3.02 9.95 -7.76
C LEU A 30 2.53 9.00 -8.87
N ARG A 31 1.21 8.87 -9.05
CA ARG A 31 0.64 8.13 -10.19
C ARG A 31 0.76 8.92 -11.50
N ALA A 32 0.63 10.24 -11.45
CA ALA A 32 0.69 11.12 -12.62
C ALA A 32 2.12 11.49 -13.04
N GLY A 33 3.04 11.58 -12.07
CA GLY A 33 4.46 11.77 -12.31
C GLY A 33 5.09 10.45 -12.69
N THR A 34 5.73 10.41 -13.86
CA THR A 34 6.52 9.29 -14.38
C THR A 34 7.78 9.04 -13.53
N SER A 35 7.62 8.76 -12.24
CA SER A 35 8.54 7.86 -11.59
C SER A 35 8.17 6.48 -12.12
N GLU A 36 9.12 5.77 -12.73
CA GLU A 36 8.93 4.39 -13.14
C GLU A 36 8.24 3.67 -11.99
N LEU A 37 7.04 3.12 -12.25
CA LEU A 37 6.38 2.27 -11.29
C LEU A 37 7.40 1.24 -10.81
N PRO A 38 7.43 0.90 -9.51
CA PRO A 38 8.32 -0.16 -9.06
C PRO A 38 8.07 -1.38 -9.96
N PRO A 39 9.15 -2.07 -10.39
CA PRO A 39 9.00 -3.17 -11.33
C PRO A 39 7.99 -4.18 -10.77
N PRO A 40 7.25 -4.87 -11.65
CA PRO A 40 6.32 -5.91 -11.22
C PRO A 40 6.99 -6.81 -10.18
N ARG A 41 6.30 -7.04 -9.07
CA ARG A 41 6.80 -7.96 -8.06
C ARG A 41 6.83 -9.36 -8.67
N GLU A 42 8.00 -9.97 -8.71
CA GLU A 42 8.14 -11.37 -9.06
C GLU A 42 7.89 -12.22 -7.81
N PHE A 43 7.04 -13.24 -7.96
CA PHE A 43 6.77 -14.21 -6.92
C PHE A 43 7.19 -15.58 -7.42
N SER A 44 7.79 -16.38 -6.54
CA SER A 44 8.11 -17.77 -6.89
C SER A 44 6.81 -18.56 -7.07
N ARG A 45 6.89 -19.65 -7.85
CA ARG A 45 5.76 -20.54 -8.05
C ARG A 45 5.26 -21.12 -6.73
N GLU A 46 6.16 -21.49 -5.84
CA GLU A 46 5.87 -22.04 -4.51
C GLU A 46 5.15 -21.01 -3.63
N GLN A 47 5.48 -19.72 -3.79
CA GLN A 47 4.83 -18.64 -3.06
C GLN A 47 3.39 -18.44 -3.54
N LEU A 48 3.16 -18.50 -4.86
CA LEU A 48 1.81 -18.43 -5.42
C LEU A 48 0.96 -19.65 -5.03
N GLU A 49 1.52 -20.86 -5.10
CA GLU A 49 0.81 -22.10 -4.74
C GLU A 49 0.37 -22.10 -3.27
N ARG A 50 1.22 -21.58 -2.37
CA ARG A 50 0.87 -21.43 -0.96
C ARG A 50 -0.28 -20.45 -0.74
N TRP A 51 -0.28 -19.29 -1.43
CA TRP A 51 -1.38 -18.34 -1.31
C TRP A 51 -2.70 -18.91 -1.83
N ILE A 52 -2.66 -19.66 -2.93
CA ILE A 52 -3.83 -20.36 -3.47
C ILE A 52 -4.35 -21.38 -2.44
N ALA A 53 -3.47 -22.19 -1.86
CA ALA A 53 -3.86 -23.18 -0.86
C ALA A 53 -4.46 -22.54 0.40
N ASP A 54 -3.89 -21.42 0.86
CA ASP A 54 -4.39 -20.68 2.01
C ASP A 54 -5.78 -20.09 1.75
N ASP A 55 -6.01 -19.54 0.55
CA ASP A 55 -7.30 -19.00 0.11
C ASP A 55 -8.37 -20.10 -0.02
N GLU A 56 -8.04 -21.22 -0.68
CA GLU A 56 -8.92 -22.38 -0.80
C GLU A 56 -9.31 -22.93 0.58
N ALA A 57 -8.34 -23.07 1.49
CA ALA A 57 -8.60 -23.51 2.85
C ALA A 57 -9.49 -22.50 3.61
N GLY A 58 -9.29 -21.20 3.39
CA GLY A 58 -10.14 -20.14 3.93
C GLY A 58 -11.59 -20.25 3.42
N TYR A 59 -11.76 -20.41 2.12
CA TYR A 59 -13.07 -20.57 1.49
C TYR A 59 -13.81 -21.81 1.99
N LEU A 60 -13.10 -22.94 2.17
CA LEU A 60 -13.68 -24.16 2.73
C LEU A 60 -14.14 -23.98 4.18
N ARG A 61 -13.36 -23.28 5.02
CA ARG A 61 -13.77 -22.95 6.40
C ARG A 61 -15.03 -22.09 6.42
N PHE A 62 -15.03 -21.02 5.62
CA PHE A 62 -16.19 -20.13 5.45
C PHE A 62 -17.45 -20.90 5.03
N ARG A 63 -17.32 -21.79 4.03
CA ARG A 63 -18.42 -22.67 3.57
C ARG A 63 -18.90 -23.65 4.64
N ALA A 64 -18.01 -24.09 5.53
CA ALA A 64 -18.33 -24.98 6.64
C ALA A 64 -18.91 -24.23 7.86
N GLY A 65 -19.07 -22.90 7.79
CA GLY A 65 -19.55 -22.08 8.90
C GLY A 65 -18.58 -22.00 10.07
N ARG A 66 -17.27 -22.17 9.82
CA ARG A 66 -16.19 -22.00 10.81
C ARG A 66 -15.26 -20.87 10.42
#